data_AF-A0A5B9D6R6-F1
#
_entry.id   AF-A0A5B9D6R6-F1
#
_cell.length_a   1.000
_cell.length_b   1.000
_cell.length_c   1.000
_cell.angle_alpha   90.00
_cell.angle_beta   90.00
_cell.angle_gamma   90.00
#
_symmetry.space_group_name_H-M   'P 1'
#
loop_
_entity.id
_entity.type
_entity.pdbx_description
1 polymer ?
#
loop_
_entity_poly.entity_id
_entity_poly.type
_entity_poly.pdbx_seq_one_letter_code
_entity_poly.pdbx_strand_id
1 'polypeptide(L)'
;MIQNLENRIDPVAKRSFKERMQRHYRALKPILLSHHPLCDEFQGGNHTFRLFNKDFCIGCFITYPTAFIVYILGYLSGLYSVLSTPTLWYFGFGGCSIYLLTIFGLAKKKTIKIFTKIIIGIGIAFCVAAIWSLIYDFGTKLILTLIYFMVGHLFINSMRAWNLYKTCRACKYDFDWGICPGMSSIVPENQKE
;
A
#
# COMPACT_ATOMS: atom_id res chain seq x y z
N MET A 1 20.05 24.37 -42.81
CA MET A 1 20.00 24.18 -41.34
C MET A 1 18.58 23.90 -40.81
N ILE A 2 17.67 23.29 -41.60
CA ILE A 2 16.26 23.01 -41.21
C ILE A 2 15.87 21.53 -41.44
N GLN A 3 16.64 20.74 -42.19
CA GLN A 3 16.30 19.34 -42.52
C GLN A 3 16.66 18.29 -41.46
N ASN A 4 17.10 18.67 -40.26
CA ASN A 4 17.56 17.71 -39.23
C ASN A 4 16.66 17.62 -37.99
N LEU A 5 15.45 18.19 -38.03
CA LEU A 5 14.49 18.14 -36.91
C LEU A 5 13.36 17.11 -37.09
N GLU A 6 13.11 16.62 -38.31
CA GLU A 6 12.04 15.63 -38.57
C GLU A 6 12.38 14.19 -38.13
N ASN A 7 13.65 13.88 -37.84
CA ASN A 7 14.06 12.56 -37.33
C ASN A 7 13.98 12.41 -35.80
N ARG A 8 13.41 13.40 -35.09
CA ARG A 8 13.04 13.28 -33.67
C ARG A 8 11.55 13.03 -33.46
N ILE A 9 10.87 12.38 -34.42
CA ILE A 9 9.55 11.80 -34.15
C ILE A 9 9.78 10.63 -33.19
N ASP A 10 9.50 10.88 -31.92
CA ASP A 10 9.56 9.92 -30.83
C ASP A 10 8.90 8.59 -31.29
N PRO A 11 9.63 7.45 -31.30
CA PRO A 11 9.08 6.14 -31.70
C PRO A 11 7.91 5.68 -30.82
N VAL A 12 7.55 6.44 -29.78
CA VAL A 12 6.33 6.29 -29.00
C VAL A 12 5.08 6.71 -29.79
N ALA A 13 5.16 7.68 -30.70
CA ALA A 13 4.00 8.22 -31.43
C ALA A 13 3.43 7.27 -32.49
N LYS A 14 4.25 6.34 -33.02
CA LYS A 14 3.83 5.34 -34.02
C LYS A 14 3.17 4.09 -33.46
N ARG A 15 3.07 3.94 -32.13
CA ARG A 15 2.57 2.70 -31.51
C ARG A 15 1.06 2.73 -31.38
N SER A 16 0.43 1.57 -31.58
CA SER A 16 -1.02 1.43 -31.44
C SER A 16 -1.45 1.75 -30.00
N PHE A 17 -2.67 2.28 -29.85
CA PHE A 17 -3.26 2.58 -28.53
C PHE A 17 -3.20 1.36 -27.58
N LYS A 18 -3.39 0.15 -28.12
CA LYS A 18 -3.34 -1.12 -27.38
C LYS A 18 -1.95 -1.42 -26.80
N GLU A 19 -0.88 -1.15 -27.54
CA GLU A 19 0.51 -1.34 -27.07
C GLU A 19 0.92 -0.30 -26.03
N ARG A 20 0.40 0.93 -26.14
CA ARG A 20 0.56 1.96 -25.11
C ARG A 20 -0.15 1.54 -23.82
N MET A 21 -1.41 1.12 -23.91
CA MET A 21 -2.17 0.61 -22.77
C MET A 21 -1.53 -0.63 -22.12
N GLN A 22 -1.07 -1.60 -22.91
CA GLN A 22 -0.41 -2.79 -22.36
C GLN A 22 0.89 -2.46 -21.63
N ARG A 23 1.69 -1.50 -22.12
CA ARG A 23 2.89 -1.05 -21.41
C ARG A 23 2.55 -0.32 -20.12
N HIS A 24 1.60 0.61 -20.13
CA HIS A 24 1.16 1.28 -18.91
C HIS A 24 0.61 0.27 -17.90
N TYR A 25 -0.18 -0.69 -18.35
CA TYR A 25 -0.66 -1.77 -17.48
C TYR A 25 0.49 -2.62 -16.93
N ARG A 26 1.47 -3.03 -17.74
CA ARG A 26 2.65 -3.79 -17.28
C ARG A 26 3.52 -2.98 -16.31
N ALA A 27 3.64 -1.67 -16.50
CA ALA A 27 4.36 -0.77 -15.61
C ALA A 27 3.63 -0.56 -14.28
N LEU A 28 2.30 -0.40 -14.33
CA LEU A 28 1.46 -0.16 -13.15
C LEU A 28 1.15 -1.44 -12.38
N LYS A 29 1.10 -2.61 -13.01
CA LYS A 29 0.75 -3.89 -12.36
C LYS A 29 1.63 -4.24 -11.15
N PRO A 30 2.98 -4.22 -11.22
CA PRO A 30 3.84 -4.46 -10.06
C PRO A 30 3.71 -3.34 -9.01
N ILE A 31 3.48 -2.10 -9.44
CA ILE A 31 3.25 -0.97 -8.54
C ILE A 31 1.91 -1.14 -7.79
N LEU A 32 0.83 -1.53 -8.45
CA LEU A 32 -0.50 -1.68 -7.86
C LEU A 32 -0.59 -2.84 -6.86
N LEU A 33 0.04 -3.98 -7.17
CA LEU A 33 -0.08 -5.21 -6.37
C LEU A 33 1.01 -5.35 -5.31
N SER A 34 2.22 -4.92 -5.64
CA SER A 34 3.41 -5.20 -4.83
C SER A 34 4.12 -3.93 -4.36
N HIS A 35 3.85 -2.75 -4.96
CA HIS A 35 4.46 -1.46 -4.59
C HIS A 35 6.00 -1.49 -4.44
N HIS A 36 6.68 -2.46 -5.06
CA HIS A 36 8.13 -2.67 -4.92
C HIS A 36 8.81 -2.71 -6.29
N PRO A 37 9.97 -2.05 -6.44
CA PRO A 37 10.86 -2.27 -7.59
C PRO A 37 11.29 -3.73 -7.63
N LEU A 38 11.42 -4.30 -8.83
CA LEU A 38 11.85 -5.68 -9.03
C LEU A 38 13.38 -5.83 -8.88
N CYS A 39 14.00 -5.31 -7.80
CA CYS A 39 15.45 -5.48 -7.58
C CYS A 39 15.76 -6.24 -6.29
N ASP A 40 16.94 -6.86 -6.24
CA ASP A 40 17.39 -7.72 -5.14
C ASP A 40 17.41 -7.01 -3.78
N GLU A 41 17.67 -5.70 -3.78
CA GLU A 41 17.63 -4.83 -2.59
C GLU A 41 16.23 -4.77 -1.94
N PHE A 42 15.17 -4.99 -2.72
CA PHE A 42 13.78 -5.07 -2.22
C PHE A 42 13.22 -6.49 -2.20
N GLN A 43 13.68 -7.39 -3.09
CA GLN A 43 13.19 -8.77 -3.18
C GLN A 43 13.56 -9.63 -1.96
N GLY A 44 14.70 -9.35 -1.30
CA GLY A 44 15.11 -10.08 -0.08
C GLY A 44 14.23 -9.82 1.15
N GLY A 45 13.38 -8.80 1.11
CA GLY A 45 12.52 -8.45 2.22
C GLY A 45 11.21 -9.25 2.18
N ASN A 46 10.97 -10.08 3.19
CA ASN A 46 9.71 -10.83 3.47
C ASN A 46 8.44 -9.94 3.58
N HIS A 47 8.12 -9.16 2.56
CA HIS A 47 7.04 -8.16 2.48
C HIS A 47 5.97 -8.55 1.47
N THR A 48 6.28 -9.52 0.60
CA THR A 48 5.36 -10.11 -0.37
C THR A 48 5.14 -11.59 -0.06
N PHE A 49 3.99 -12.11 -0.50
CA PHE A 49 3.74 -13.54 -0.61
C PHE A 49 3.14 -13.83 -1.98
N ARG A 50 3.46 -15.01 -2.53
CA ARG A 50 2.99 -15.43 -3.85
C ARG A 50 1.71 -16.25 -3.71
N LEU A 51 0.64 -15.81 -4.37
CA LEU A 51 -0.63 -16.52 -4.45
C LEU A 51 -1.10 -16.53 -5.91
N PHE A 52 -1.38 -17.71 -6.47
CA PHE A 52 -1.77 -17.90 -7.88
C PHE A 52 -0.88 -17.14 -8.89
N ASN A 53 0.45 -17.27 -8.77
CA ASN A 53 1.44 -16.59 -9.62
C ASN A 53 1.41 -15.05 -9.58
N LYS A 54 0.81 -14.44 -8.55
CA LYS A 54 0.84 -12.99 -8.30
C LYS A 54 1.45 -12.71 -6.92
N ASP A 55 2.21 -11.62 -6.84
CA ASP A 55 2.87 -11.20 -5.60
C ASP A 55 2.02 -10.13 -4.89
N PHE A 56 1.54 -10.44 -3.70
CA PHE A 56 0.68 -9.55 -2.92
C PHE A 56 1.45 -8.96 -1.75
N CYS A 57 1.21 -7.68 -1.46
CA CYS A 57 1.71 -7.05 -0.24
C CYS A 57 1.07 -7.71 1.00
N ILE A 58 1.88 -8.35 1.84
CA ILE A 58 1.44 -8.97 3.11
C ILE A 58 0.69 -7.94 3.97
N GLY A 59 1.13 -6.68 3.93
CA GLY A 59 0.51 -5.60 4.70
C GLY A 59 -0.96 -5.36 4.34
N CYS A 60 -1.23 -5.05 3.07
CA CYS A 60 -2.58 -4.68 2.64
C CYS A 60 -3.51 -5.88 2.57
N PHE A 61 -3.01 -7.03 2.10
CA PHE A 61 -3.84 -8.22 1.91
C PHE A 61 -4.29 -8.86 3.22
N ILE A 62 -3.57 -8.66 4.33
CA ILE A 62 -4.00 -9.18 5.64
C ILE A 62 -4.86 -8.13 6.35
N THR A 63 -4.41 -6.88 6.39
CA THR A 63 -5.07 -5.84 7.20
C THR A 63 -6.51 -5.57 6.73
N TYR A 64 -6.75 -5.38 5.42
CA TYR A 64 -8.09 -5.01 4.94
C TYR A 64 -9.12 -6.13 5.08
N PRO A 65 -8.84 -7.38 4.63
CA PRO A 65 -9.78 -8.48 4.85
C PRO A 65 -10.02 -8.76 6.33
N THR A 66 -8.99 -8.68 7.18
CA THR A 66 -9.19 -8.82 8.63
C THR A 66 -10.12 -7.73 9.17
N ALA A 67 -9.87 -6.45 8.84
CA ALA A 67 -10.74 -5.37 9.29
C ALA A 67 -12.19 -5.55 8.84
N PHE A 68 -12.39 -5.93 7.56
CA PHE A 68 -13.72 -6.17 7.02
C PHE A 68 -14.43 -7.35 7.70
N ILE A 69 -13.76 -8.50 7.82
CA ILE A 69 -14.32 -9.70 8.46
C ILE A 69 -14.67 -9.42 9.93
N VAL A 70 -13.75 -8.80 10.68
CA VAL A 70 -13.97 -8.49 12.10
C VAL A 70 -15.11 -7.51 12.28
N TYR A 71 -15.21 -6.48 11.42
CA TYR A 71 -16.33 -5.54 11.45
C TYR A 71 -17.68 -6.24 11.21
N ILE A 72 -17.77 -7.08 10.18
CA ILE A 72 -18.99 -7.82 9.87
C ILE A 72 -19.36 -8.79 11.00
N LEU A 73 -18.40 -9.56 11.52
CA LEU A 73 -18.66 -10.49 12.63
C LEU A 73 -19.06 -9.75 13.91
N GLY A 74 -18.41 -8.63 14.23
CA GLY A 74 -18.75 -7.80 15.39
C GLY A 74 -20.14 -7.19 15.28
N TYR A 75 -20.54 -6.78 14.07
CA TYR A 75 -21.89 -6.30 13.79
C TYR A 75 -22.94 -7.41 13.92
N LEU A 76 -22.73 -8.56 13.26
CA LEU A 76 -23.67 -9.69 13.26
C LEU A 76 -23.85 -10.34 14.64
N SER A 77 -22.79 -10.36 15.45
CA SER A 77 -22.84 -10.89 16.82
C SER A 77 -23.46 -9.92 17.83
N GLY A 78 -23.73 -8.66 17.45
CA GLY A 78 -24.16 -7.62 18.38
C GLY A 78 -23.06 -7.13 19.33
N LEU A 79 -21.80 -7.49 19.10
CA LEU A 79 -20.67 -7.07 19.95
C LEU A 79 -20.62 -5.54 20.10
N TYR A 80 -20.84 -4.81 19.00
CA TYR A 80 -20.72 -3.35 18.99
C TYR A 80 -21.89 -2.63 19.67
N SER A 81 -23.04 -3.28 19.89
CA SER A 81 -24.14 -2.67 20.65
C SER A 81 -23.98 -2.83 22.16
N VAL A 82 -23.18 -3.83 22.60
CA VAL A 82 -22.89 -4.07 24.01
C VAL A 82 -21.76 -3.17 24.53
N LEU A 83 -20.80 -2.82 23.66
CA LEU A 83 -19.65 -2.01 24.03
C LEU A 83 -19.95 -0.50 23.95
N SER A 84 -19.51 0.25 24.96
CA SER A 84 -19.60 1.71 24.93
C SER A 84 -18.64 2.32 23.88
N THR A 85 -19.02 3.48 23.31
CA THR A 85 -18.18 4.19 22.33
C THR A 85 -16.74 4.44 22.80
N PRO A 86 -16.47 4.87 24.05
CA PRO A 86 -15.09 5.01 24.53
C PRO A 86 -14.32 3.68 24.53
N THR A 87 -14.98 2.58 24.90
CA THR A 87 -14.38 1.24 24.88
C THR A 87 -13.98 0.85 23.46
N LEU A 88 -14.84 1.11 22.46
CA LEU A 88 -14.51 0.88 21.06
C LEU A 88 -13.28 1.69 20.62
N TRP A 89 -13.19 2.96 21.02
CA TRP A 89 -12.01 3.79 20.74
C TRP A 89 -10.73 3.27 21.39
N TYR A 90 -10.78 2.84 22.66
CA TYR A 90 -9.60 2.29 23.35
C TYR A 90 -9.07 1.03 22.68
N PHE A 91 -9.95 0.09 22.33
CA PHE A 91 -9.53 -1.11 21.58
C PHE A 91 -9.07 -0.76 20.16
N GLY A 92 -9.73 0.20 19.52
CA GLY A 92 -9.39 0.64 18.17
C GLY A 92 -7.99 1.26 18.09
N PHE A 93 -7.73 2.30 18.89
CA PHE A 93 -6.43 2.95 18.94
C PHE A 93 -5.36 2.04 19.54
N GLY A 94 -5.69 1.26 20.56
CA GLY A 94 -4.79 0.24 21.13
C GLY A 94 -4.30 -0.74 20.07
N GLY A 95 -5.21 -1.33 19.29
CA GLY A 95 -4.85 -2.24 18.20
C GLY A 95 -4.05 -1.56 17.08
N CYS A 96 -4.42 -0.33 16.70
CA CYS A 96 -3.68 0.43 15.69
C CYS A 96 -2.25 0.79 16.15
N SER A 97 -2.06 1.08 17.45
CA SER A 97 -0.76 1.46 18.03
C SER A 97 0.30 0.36 17.91
N ILE A 98 -0.10 -0.90 17.75
CA ILE A 98 0.82 -2.02 17.52
C ILE A 98 1.63 -1.83 16.22
N TYR A 99 1.16 -0.99 15.29
CA TYR A 99 1.95 -0.58 14.14
C TYR A 99 3.32 0.03 14.52
N LEU A 100 3.44 0.67 15.70
CA LEU A 100 4.70 1.18 16.21
C LEU A 100 5.77 0.08 16.33
N LEU A 101 5.40 -1.17 16.63
CA LEU A 101 6.33 -2.30 16.65
C LEU A 101 6.96 -2.56 15.27
N THR A 102 6.23 -2.26 14.19
CA THR A 102 6.76 -2.34 12.83
C THR A 102 7.75 -1.20 12.56
N ILE A 103 7.47 0.00 13.06
CA ILE A 103 8.32 1.19 12.89
C ILE A 103 9.66 1.00 13.63
N PHE A 104 9.61 0.52 14.88
CA PHE A 104 10.81 0.25 15.68
C PHE A 104 11.59 -1.00 15.24
N GLY A 105 11.18 -1.66 14.15
CA GLY A 105 11.87 -2.83 13.63
C GLY A 105 11.80 -4.05 14.55
N LEU A 106 10.85 -4.10 15.48
CA LEU A 106 10.63 -5.25 16.37
C LEU A 106 9.90 -6.40 15.66
N ALA A 107 9.14 -6.09 14.61
CA ALA A 107 8.48 -7.07 13.75
C ALA A 107 9.40 -7.59 12.63
N LYS A 108 10.58 -8.15 12.95
CA LYS A 108 11.50 -8.71 11.93
C LYS A 108 11.01 -10.04 11.35
N LYS A 109 10.48 -10.92 12.21
CA LYS A 109 9.98 -12.25 11.83
C LYS A 109 8.67 -12.14 11.04
N LYS A 110 8.52 -12.92 9.97
CA LYS A 110 7.32 -12.93 9.10
C LYS A 110 6.03 -13.17 9.88
N THR A 111 6.02 -14.10 10.83
CA THR A 111 4.86 -14.40 11.69
C THR A 111 4.46 -13.20 12.54
N ILE A 112 5.43 -12.50 13.14
CA ILE A 112 5.16 -11.30 13.94
C ILE A 112 4.57 -10.20 13.05
N LYS A 113 5.10 -10.00 11.83
CA LYS A 113 4.52 -9.06 10.86
C LYS A 113 3.06 -9.39 10.56
N ILE A 114 2.75 -10.65 10.26
CA ILE A 114 1.38 -11.10 9.98
C ILE A 114 0.47 -10.82 11.17
N PHE A 115 0.88 -11.22 12.37
CA PHE A 115 0.11 -11.02 13.59
C PHE A 115 -0.14 -9.53 13.88
N THR A 116 0.87 -8.69 13.73
CA THR A 116 0.71 -7.23 13.83
C THR A 116 -0.31 -6.69 12.82
N LYS A 117 -0.33 -7.18 11.57
CA LYS A 117 -1.33 -6.76 10.57
C LYS A 117 -2.75 -7.20 10.93
N ILE A 118 -2.91 -8.40 11.51
CA ILE A 118 -4.20 -8.87 12.01
C ILE A 118 -4.69 -7.95 13.13
N ILE A 119 -3.87 -7.64 14.13
CA ILE A 119 -4.31 -6.79 15.24
C ILE A 119 -4.60 -5.36 14.78
N ILE A 120 -3.82 -4.81 13.84
CA ILE A 120 -4.15 -3.52 13.23
C ILE A 120 -5.50 -3.57 12.52
N GLY A 121 -5.79 -4.66 11.78
CA GLY A 121 -7.08 -4.86 11.13
C GLY A 121 -8.23 -4.88 12.13
N ILE A 122 -8.06 -5.58 13.26
CA ILE A 122 -9.02 -5.56 14.38
C ILE A 122 -9.18 -4.13 14.91
N GLY A 123 -8.08 -3.41 15.18
CA GLY A 123 -8.12 -2.02 15.65
C GLY A 123 -8.88 -1.09 14.70
N ILE A 124 -8.66 -1.22 13.39
CA ILE A 124 -9.40 -0.47 12.36
C ILE A 124 -10.90 -0.76 12.44
N ALA A 125 -11.30 -2.03 12.56
CA ALA A 125 -12.71 -2.41 12.68
C ALA A 125 -13.38 -1.76 13.90
N PHE A 126 -12.69 -1.74 15.04
CA PHE A 126 -13.17 -1.10 16.26
C PHE A 126 -13.26 0.43 16.14
N CYS A 127 -12.29 1.09 15.49
CA CYS A 127 -12.38 2.53 15.20
C CYS A 127 -13.57 2.86 14.29
N VAL A 128 -13.80 2.07 13.25
CA VAL A 128 -14.97 2.25 12.37
C VAL A 128 -16.25 2.02 13.17
N ALA A 129 -16.36 0.96 13.96
CA ALA A 129 -17.51 0.74 14.84
C ALA A 129 -17.73 1.91 15.82
N ALA A 130 -16.66 2.48 16.38
CA ALA A 130 -16.73 3.65 17.24
C ALA A 130 -17.33 4.86 16.52
N ILE A 131 -16.89 5.17 15.30
CA ILE A 131 -17.46 6.24 14.45
C ILE A 131 -18.95 5.99 14.21
N TRP A 132 -19.33 4.75 13.88
CA TRP A 132 -20.71 4.41 13.58
C TRP A 132 -21.63 4.37 14.80
N SER A 133 -21.06 4.24 16.01
CA SER A 133 -21.79 4.33 17.29
C SER A 133 -22.15 5.77 17.70
N LEU A 134 -21.57 6.79 17.07
CA LEU A 134 -21.85 8.20 17.39
C LEU A 134 -23.29 8.59 17.05
N ILE A 135 -23.84 9.56 17.77
CA ILE A 135 -25.20 10.08 17.54
C ILE A 135 -25.15 11.18 16.47
N TYR A 136 -24.83 10.77 15.24
CA TYR A 136 -24.82 11.63 14.04
C TYR A 136 -25.67 11.01 12.92
N ASP A 137 -26.04 11.81 11.93
CA ASP A 137 -26.67 11.30 10.71
C ASP A 137 -25.72 10.39 9.91
N PHE A 138 -26.29 9.61 8.99
CA PHE A 138 -25.55 8.67 8.17
C PHE A 138 -24.45 9.34 7.32
N GLY A 139 -24.73 10.50 6.74
CA GLY A 139 -23.79 11.23 5.88
C GLY A 139 -22.56 11.69 6.66
N THR A 140 -22.77 12.25 7.84
CA THR A 140 -21.69 12.66 8.75
C THR A 140 -20.83 11.46 9.16
N LYS A 141 -21.43 10.32 9.53
CA LYS A 141 -20.69 9.08 9.85
C LYS A 141 -19.86 8.57 8.68
N LEU A 142 -20.42 8.60 7.47
CA LEU A 142 -19.73 8.20 6.25
C LEU A 142 -18.51 9.10 5.99
N ILE A 143 -18.69 10.42 6.07
CA ILE A 143 -17.60 11.40 5.90
C ILE A 143 -16.50 11.16 6.94
N LEU A 144 -16.84 11.00 8.22
CA LEU A 144 -15.87 10.71 9.28
C LEU A 144 -15.10 9.41 9.01
N THR A 145 -15.79 8.36 8.55
CA THR A 145 -15.16 7.09 8.17
C THR A 145 -14.19 7.28 7.00
N LEU A 146 -14.58 8.04 5.97
CA LEU A 146 -13.71 8.35 4.83
C LEU A 146 -12.48 9.15 5.25
N ILE A 147 -12.64 10.19 6.08
CA ILE A 147 -11.53 10.98 6.62
C ILE A 147 -10.58 10.09 7.40
N TYR A 148 -11.10 9.23 8.30
CA TYR A 148 -10.29 8.28 9.05
C TYR A 148 -9.45 7.37 8.13
N PHE A 149 -10.07 6.80 7.09
CA PHE A 149 -9.34 6.01 6.11
C PHE A 149 -8.31 6.83 5.35
N MET A 150 -8.64 8.04 4.88
CA MET A 150 -7.70 8.89 4.13
C MET A 150 -6.47 9.24 4.97
N VAL A 151 -6.66 9.64 6.23
CA VAL A 151 -5.56 9.95 7.15
C VAL A 151 -4.68 8.72 7.39
N GLY A 152 -5.29 7.56 7.66
CA GLY A 152 -4.54 6.31 7.86
C GLY A 152 -3.74 5.89 6.62
N HIS A 153 -4.34 5.99 5.42
CA HIS A 153 -3.67 5.68 4.16
C HIS A 153 -2.54 6.66 3.86
N LEU A 154 -2.77 7.95 4.07
CA LEU A 154 -1.74 8.98 3.90
C LEU A 154 -0.53 8.67 4.78
N PHE A 155 -0.75 8.43 6.07
CA PHE A 155 0.32 8.09 7.00
C PHE A 155 1.12 6.85 6.57
N ILE A 156 0.44 5.75 6.26
CA ILE A 156 1.09 4.49 5.84
C ILE A 156 1.84 4.68 4.51
N ASN A 157 1.25 5.37 3.55
CA ASN A 157 1.87 5.60 2.24
C ASN A 157 3.09 6.53 2.35
N SER A 158 3.03 7.56 3.17
CA SER A 158 4.18 8.43 3.47
C SER A 158 5.33 7.63 4.10
N MET A 159 5.04 6.79 5.09
CA MET A 159 6.05 5.92 5.71
C MET A 159 6.68 4.94 4.71
N ARG A 160 5.87 4.36 3.81
CA ARG A 160 6.37 3.48 2.74
C ARG A 160 7.23 4.23 1.74
N ALA A 161 6.77 5.41 1.30
CA ALA A 161 7.52 6.26 0.37
C ALA A 161 8.87 6.68 0.97
N TRP A 162 8.90 7.00 2.26
CA TRP A 162 10.13 7.33 2.98
C TRP A 162 11.11 6.15 3.07
N ASN A 163 10.62 4.94 3.37
CA ASN A 163 11.47 3.75 3.40
C ASN A 163 11.99 3.39 2.00
N LEU A 164 11.13 3.47 0.98
CA LEU A 164 11.54 3.32 -0.43
C LEU A 164 12.62 4.34 -0.77
N TYR A 165 12.41 5.60 -0.40
CA TYR A 165 13.35 6.67 -0.65
C TYR A 165 14.72 6.39 0.00
N LYS A 166 14.73 6.03 1.29
CA LYS A 166 15.95 5.69 2.03
C LYS A 166 16.71 4.52 1.40
N THR A 167 16.01 3.44 1.05
CA THR A 167 16.63 2.26 0.44
C THR A 167 17.19 2.57 -0.95
N CYS A 168 16.44 3.29 -1.79
CA CYS A 168 16.91 3.69 -3.12
C CYS A 168 18.14 4.62 -3.04
N ARG A 169 18.16 5.57 -2.08
CA ARG A 169 19.29 6.48 -1.89
C ARG A 169 20.56 5.79 -1.41
N ALA A 170 20.40 4.75 -0.59
CA ALA A 170 21.53 3.96 -0.10
C ALA A 170 22.04 2.94 -1.12
N CYS A 171 21.32 2.75 -2.24
CA CYS A 171 21.67 1.79 -3.27
C CYS A 171 22.76 2.36 -4.21
N LYS A 172 23.58 1.49 -4.79
CA LYS A 172 24.62 1.85 -5.78
C LYS A 172 24.10 2.60 -7.01
N TYR A 173 22.79 2.52 -7.27
CA TYR A 173 22.16 3.19 -8.41
C TYR A 173 21.60 4.57 -8.05
N ASP A 174 21.46 4.94 -6.76
CA ASP A 174 20.98 6.25 -6.27
C ASP A 174 19.85 6.90 -7.10
N PHE A 175 18.74 6.19 -7.30
CA PHE A 175 17.59 6.62 -8.13
C PHE A 175 17.85 6.77 -9.63
N ASP A 176 18.99 6.33 -10.15
CA ASP A 176 19.18 6.16 -11.58
C ASP A 176 18.36 4.97 -12.08
N TRP A 177 17.12 5.27 -12.44
CA TRP A 177 16.15 4.30 -12.91
C TRP A 177 16.53 3.69 -14.28
N GLY A 178 17.35 4.38 -15.08
CA GLY A 178 17.78 3.94 -16.41
C GLY A 178 18.66 2.70 -16.33
N ILE A 179 19.58 2.68 -15.36
CA ILE A 179 20.51 1.57 -15.12
C ILE A 179 20.06 0.63 -13.99
N CYS A 180 19.05 1.00 -13.20
CA CYS A 180 18.54 0.18 -12.11
C CYS A 180 17.92 -1.13 -12.63
N PRO A 181 18.43 -2.32 -12.26
CA PRO A 181 17.96 -3.60 -12.79
C PRO A 181 16.49 -3.87 -12.44
N GLY A 182 15.97 -3.30 -11.36
CA GLY A 182 14.57 -3.44 -10.97
C GLY A 182 13.58 -2.59 -11.75
N MET A 183 14.06 -1.62 -12.53
CA MET A 183 13.23 -0.65 -13.26
C MET A 183 13.63 -0.49 -14.73
N SER A 184 14.80 -1.00 -15.16
CA SER A 184 15.30 -0.95 -16.53
C SER A 184 14.41 -1.65 -17.55
N SER A 185 13.53 -2.56 -17.11
CA SER A 185 12.51 -3.21 -17.94
C SER A 185 11.26 -2.34 -18.17
N ILE A 186 11.10 -1.28 -17.39
CA ILE A 186 9.93 -0.38 -17.39
C ILE A 186 10.32 1.01 -17.94
N VAL A 187 11.56 1.43 -17.72
CA VAL A 187 12.11 2.71 -18.21
C VAL A 187 12.35 2.64 -19.72
N PRO A 188 11.78 3.59 -20.50
CA PRO A 188 11.96 3.61 -21.94
C PRO A 188 13.43 3.85 -22.33
N GLU A 189 13.83 3.27 -23.45
CA GLU A 189 15.23 3.13 -23.89
C GLU A 189 15.94 4.48 -24.11
N ASN A 190 15.17 5.53 -24.41
CA ASN A 190 15.66 6.91 -24.55
C ASN A 190 15.95 7.62 -23.21
N GLN A 191 15.79 6.93 -22.08
CA GLN A 191 16.09 7.43 -20.73
C GLN A 191 17.14 6.55 -20.02
N LYS A 192 17.88 5.72 -20.77
CA LYS A 192 18.93 4.82 -20.25
C LYS A 192 20.35 5.36 -20.47
N GLU A 193 20.48 6.66 -20.75
CA GLU A 193 21.75 7.35 -21.01
C GLU A 193 22.48 7.74 -19.73
#